data_AF-A0A7C5NEK8-F1
#
_entry.id   AF-A0A7C5NEK8-F1
#
_cell.length_a   1.000
_cell.length_b   1.000
_cell.length_c   1.000
_cell.angle_alpha   90.00
_cell.angle_beta   90.00
_cell.angle_gamma   90.00
#
_symmetry.space_group_name_H-M   'P 1'
#
loop_
_entity.id
_entity.type
_entity.pdbx_description
1 polymer ?
#
loop_
_entity_poly.entity_id
_entity_poly.type
_entity_poly.pdbx_seq_one_letter_code
_entity_poly.pdbx_strand_id
1 'polypeptide(L)'
;MEKLKYFQSFIPFYVFIFIVSLQPINLLTAQNPINDSPCMTNSNPPYDLGMAGAHTGTTCNAIGYNDDPNADIQNAQCSAISDDNAVWYRAEYNPSFDGVNINVTAGSIGDNVSVEVYVGDENGMCSGNNEFRRSKCDGLPVINMHIGCLDTFDYVFIKVASSDNDCGTFNVTVSQVNDCNIANECSDITNAQTFNPVTP
;
A
#
# COMPACT_ATOMS: atom_id res chain seq x y z
N MET A 1 -52.15 17.65 74.58
CA MET A 1 -51.35 18.80 74.08
C MET A 1 -49.96 18.67 74.68
N GLU A 2 -48.94 18.53 73.82
CA GLU A 2 -47.52 18.90 74.00
C GLU A 2 -46.74 18.40 75.25
N LYS A 3 -45.53 17.83 75.21
CA LYS A 3 -44.38 17.99 74.30
C LYS A 3 -43.59 16.67 74.19
N LEU A 4 -43.32 16.24 72.96
CA LEU A 4 -42.33 15.21 72.66
C LEU A 4 -40.91 15.80 72.66
N LYS A 5 -39.97 14.97 73.11
CA LYS A 5 -38.54 15.23 73.30
C LYS A 5 -37.83 15.49 71.96
N TYR A 6 -37.08 16.58 71.85
CA TYR A 6 -36.12 16.80 70.76
C TYR A 6 -34.82 16.04 71.06
N PHE A 7 -34.57 14.98 70.30
CA PHE A 7 -33.25 14.37 70.17
C PHE A 7 -32.49 15.13 69.06
N GLN A 8 -31.42 15.84 69.42
CA GLN A 8 -30.49 16.36 68.42
C GLN A 8 -29.65 15.19 67.91
N SER A 9 -29.91 14.77 66.67
CA SER A 9 -29.04 13.86 65.92
C SER A 9 -28.29 14.69 64.88
N PHE A 10 -26.98 14.84 65.09
CA PHE A 10 -26.06 15.42 64.13
C PHE A 10 -25.83 14.39 63.00
N ILE A 11 -26.26 14.72 61.78
CA ILE A 11 -25.93 13.96 60.57
C ILE A 11 -24.73 14.65 59.93
N PRO A 12 -23.54 14.03 59.83
CA PRO A 12 -22.46 14.59 59.04
C PRO A 12 -22.78 14.40 57.55
N PHE A 13 -22.90 15.51 56.82
CA PHE A 13 -22.92 15.54 55.36
C PHE A 13 -21.54 15.13 54.84
N TYR A 14 -21.38 13.89 54.39
CA TYR A 14 -20.24 13.49 53.56
C TYR A 14 -20.47 13.97 52.13
N VAL A 15 -19.79 15.05 51.74
CA VAL A 15 -19.66 15.44 50.34
C VAL A 15 -18.64 14.49 49.70
N PHE A 16 -19.13 13.48 48.98
CA PHE A 16 -18.29 12.69 48.08
C PHE A 16 -18.02 13.51 46.81
N ILE A 17 -16.85 14.16 46.76
CA ILE A 17 -16.33 14.71 45.50
C ILE A 17 -15.82 13.52 44.69
N PHE A 18 -16.61 13.07 43.72
CA PHE A 18 -16.12 12.20 42.64
C PHE A 18 -15.18 13.02 41.77
N ILE A 19 -13.87 12.89 42.01
CA ILE A 19 -12.87 13.30 41.03
C ILE A 19 -12.96 12.27 39.91
N VAL A 20 -13.74 12.59 38.87
CA VAL A 20 -13.67 11.87 37.61
C VAL A 20 -12.27 12.16 37.06
N SER A 21 -11.37 11.20 37.21
CA SER A 21 -10.09 11.20 36.52
C SER A 21 -10.41 11.12 35.03
N LEU A 22 -10.41 12.27 34.35
CA LEU A 22 -10.33 12.34 32.90
C LEU A 22 -8.95 11.82 32.53
N GLN A 23 -8.84 10.52 32.25
CA GLN A 23 -7.69 10.02 31.52
C GLN A 23 -7.71 10.69 30.14
N PRO A 24 -6.57 11.20 29.64
CA PRO A 24 -6.52 11.70 28.28
C PRO A 24 -6.93 10.56 27.35
N ILE A 25 -7.99 10.77 26.58
CA ILE A 25 -8.30 9.91 25.45
C ILE A 25 -7.13 10.11 24.50
N ASN A 26 -6.18 9.16 24.49
CA ASN A 26 -5.27 9.02 23.36
C ASN A 26 -6.15 8.65 22.16
N LEU A 27 -6.62 9.66 21.42
CA LEU A 27 -6.95 9.44 20.03
C LEU A 27 -5.63 9.01 19.39
N LEU A 28 -5.45 7.70 19.22
CA LEU A 28 -4.57 7.17 18.19
C LEU A 28 -5.14 7.73 16.87
N THR A 29 -4.68 8.90 16.44
CA THR A 29 -4.78 9.26 15.04
C THR A 29 -4.07 8.15 14.31
N ALA A 30 -4.80 7.38 13.51
CA ALA A 30 -4.21 6.30 12.75
C ALA A 30 -3.08 6.92 11.92
N GLN A 31 -1.85 6.49 12.19
CA GLN A 31 -0.68 7.01 11.50
C GLN A 31 -0.69 6.43 10.08
N ASN A 32 -0.48 7.28 9.08
CA ASN A 32 -0.30 6.83 7.70
C ASN A 32 0.78 5.75 7.63
N PRO A 33 0.66 4.77 6.71
CA PRO A 33 1.69 3.78 6.47
C PRO A 33 3.07 4.43 6.21
N ILE A 34 4.14 3.71 6.58
CA ILE A 34 5.52 4.20 6.42
C ILE A 34 5.96 4.41 4.97
N ASN A 35 5.13 3.97 4.03
CA ASN A 35 5.38 3.98 2.59
C ASN A 35 4.21 4.56 1.79
N ASP A 36 3.55 5.55 2.39
CA ASP A 36 2.43 6.33 1.87
C ASP A 36 2.87 7.47 0.93
N SER A 37 3.89 7.25 0.11
CA SER A 37 4.28 8.21 -0.91
C SER A 37 5.08 7.53 -2.02
N PRO A 38 4.84 7.88 -3.31
CA PRO A 38 5.65 7.39 -4.42
C PRO A 38 7.06 7.95 -4.42
N CYS A 39 7.26 9.13 -3.83
CA CYS A 39 8.50 9.87 -4.00
C CYS A 39 9.48 9.65 -2.83
N MET A 40 10.72 9.31 -3.17
CA MET A 40 11.84 9.08 -2.25
C MET A 40 12.18 10.25 -1.31
N THR A 41 11.84 11.48 -1.70
CA THR A 41 12.14 12.68 -0.89
C THR A 41 11.00 13.08 0.06
N ASN A 42 9.84 12.43 -0.03
CA ASN A 42 8.67 12.76 0.79
C ASN A 42 8.73 12.09 2.16
N SER A 43 7.88 12.56 3.07
CA SER A 43 7.57 11.80 4.29
C SER A 43 6.89 10.50 3.91
N ASN A 44 7.35 9.37 4.44
CA ASN A 44 6.90 8.01 4.11
C ASN A 44 7.20 7.58 2.66
N PRO A 45 8.48 7.58 2.23
CA PRO A 45 8.87 7.19 0.88
C PRO A 45 8.59 5.70 0.62
N PRO A 46 8.70 5.21 -0.64
CA PRO A 46 8.48 3.80 -0.94
C PRO A 46 9.31 2.88 -0.04
N TYR A 47 8.69 1.82 0.48
CA TYR A 47 9.38 0.85 1.33
C TYR A 47 10.44 0.11 0.51
N ASP A 48 11.66 0.06 1.02
CA ASP A 48 12.78 -0.60 0.36
C ASP A 48 12.78 -2.11 0.63
N LEU A 49 12.52 -2.90 -0.42
CA LEU A 49 12.60 -4.36 -0.38
C LEU A 49 14.01 -4.89 -0.71
N GLY A 50 14.96 -4.01 -1.05
CA GLY A 50 16.29 -4.37 -1.54
C GLY A 50 16.20 -5.21 -2.83
N MET A 51 17.17 -6.10 -3.03
CA MET A 51 17.21 -6.99 -4.20
C MET A 51 16.26 -8.21 -4.08
N ALA A 52 15.97 -8.67 -2.87
CA ALA A 52 15.07 -9.80 -2.63
C ALA A 52 14.54 -9.69 -1.20
N GLY A 53 13.29 -9.24 -1.09
CA GLY A 53 12.71 -8.87 0.20
C GLY A 53 11.24 -9.21 0.29
N ALA A 54 10.75 -9.14 1.52
CA ALA A 54 9.35 -9.32 1.84
C ALA A 54 8.92 -8.27 2.86
N HIS A 55 7.70 -7.76 2.72
CA HIS A 55 7.09 -6.84 3.67
C HIS A 55 5.61 -7.12 3.82
N THR A 56 5.11 -7.08 5.05
CA THR A 56 3.67 -7.08 5.33
C THR A 56 3.24 -5.63 5.51
N GLY A 57 2.45 -5.12 4.57
CA GLY A 57 1.95 -3.74 4.59
C GLY A 57 0.45 -3.66 4.79
N THR A 58 -0.04 -2.42 4.79
CA THR A 58 -1.47 -2.13 4.75
C THR A 58 -1.72 -0.88 3.91
N THR A 59 -2.84 -0.85 3.19
CA THR A 59 -3.34 0.37 2.55
C THR A 59 -4.14 1.24 3.52
N CYS A 60 -4.60 0.74 4.68
CA CYS A 60 -5.46 1.53 5.54
C CYS A 60 -4.78 2.80 6.06
N ASN A 61 -5.46 3.94 5.89
CA ASN A 61 -4.99 5.30 6.23
C ASN A 61 -3.87 5.81 5.32
N ALA A 62 -3.60 5.14 4.20
CA ALA A 62 -2.79 5.70 3.14
C ALA A 62 -3.61 6.74 2.35
N ILE A 63 -2.95 7.71 1.75
CA ILE A 63 -3.59 8.74 0.92
C ILE A 63 -3.35 8.38 -0.53
N GLY A 64 -4.39 7.91 -1.21
CA GLY A 64 -4.36 7.66 -2.65
C GLY A 64 -4.71 8.90 -3.48
N TYR A 65 -4.59 8.77 -4.80
CA TYR A 65 -4.80 9.86 -5.75
C TYR A 65 -6.22 10.46 -5.71
N ASN A 66 -7.24 9.63 -5.45
CA ASN A 66 -8.64 10.09 -5.39
C ASN A 66 -8.89 11.03 -4.20
N ASP A 67 -8.13 10.85 -3.11
CA ASP A 67 -8.24 11.64 -1.88
C ASP A 67 -7.40 12.92 -1.96
N ASP A 68 -6.14 12.82 -2.41
CA ASP A 68 -5.28 13.97 -2.71
C ASP A 68 -4.40 13.71 -3.94
N PRO A 69 -4.72 14.32 -5.10
CA PRO A 69 -3.92 14.21 -6.32
C PRO A 69 -2.48 14.73 -6.23
N ASN A 70 -2.12 15.43 -5.15
CA ASN A 70 -0.75 15.87 -4.90
C ASN A 70 0.04 14.92 -3.99
N ALA A 71 -0.64 14.03 -3.26
CA ALA A 71 0.00 13.06 -2.38
C ALA A 71 0.46 11.81 -3.14
N ASP A 72 -0.25 11.46 -4.21
CA ASP A 72 -0.04 10.23 -4.96
C ASP A 72 -0.18 10.39 -6.49
N ILE A 73 0.10 9.32 -7.24
CA ILE A 73 0.04 9.22 -8.69
C ILE A 73 -1.15 8.36 -9.09
N GLN A 74 -2.00 8.85 -10.00
CA GLN A 74 -3.17 8.11 -10.50
C GLN A 74 -2.79 6.73 -11.07
N ASN A 75 -3.61 5.71 -10.78
CA ASN A 75 -3.54 4.40 -11.44
C ASN A 75 -3.50 4.55 -12.98
N ALA A 76 -2.49 3.95 -13.61
CA ALA A 76 -2.23 4.06 -15.04
C ALA A 76 -3.19 3.21 -15.89
N GLN A 77 -3.54 2.00 -15.42
CA GLN A 77 -4.43 1.08 -16.14
C GLN A 77 -5.65 0.65 -15.33
N CYS A 78 -5.57 0.62 -14.01
CA CYS A 78 -6.66 0.18 -13.15
C CYS A 78 -7.68 1.28 -12.83
N SER A 79 -8.20 1.96 -13.85
CA SER A 79 -9.10 3.13 -13.69
C SER A 79 -10.48 2.80 -13.09
N ALA A 80 -10.88 1.53 -13.09
CA ALA A 80 -12.12 1.06 -12.46
C ALA A 80 -11.95 0.68 -10.98
N ILE A 81 -10.71 0.57 -10.50
CA ILE A 81 -10.36 0.29 -9.11
C ILE A 81 -10.17 1.60 -8.37
N SER A 82 -10.70 1.66 -7.16
CA SER A 82 -10.55 2.85 -6.32
C SER A 82 -9.08 3.08 -5.96
N ASP A 83 -8.65 4.32 -6.10
CA ASP A 83 -7.32 4.82 -5.78
C ASP A 83 -7.42 5.75 -4.57
N ASP A 84 -8.18 5.31 -3.57
CA ASP A 84 -8.50 6.12 -2.37
C ASP A 84 -7.37 5.97 -1.34
N ASN A 85 -6.80 4.76 -1.25
CA ASN A 85 -5.64 4.46 -0.42
C ASN A 85 -4.55 3.84 -1.29
N ALA A 86 -3.29 4.27 -1.16
CA ALA A 86 -2.19 3.71 -1.93
C ALA A 86 -0.86 3.71 -1.19
N VAL A 87 -0.11 2.60 -1.31
CA VAL A 87 1.23 2.50 -0.75
C VAL A 87 2.23 1.99 -1.77
N TRP A 88 3.49 2.36 -1.56
CA TRP A 88 4.55 2.19 -2.53
C TRP A 88 5.70 1.35 -2.00
N TYR A 89 6.27 0.54 -2.87
CA TYR A 89 7.49 -0.22 -2.60
C TYR A 89 8.51 0.05 -3.69
N ARG A 90 9.78 -0.08 -3.35
CA ARG A 90 10.87 -0.15 -4.32
C ARG A 90 11.68 -1.43 -4.12
N ALA A 91 12.21 -1.95 -5.21
CA ALA A 91 13.22 -3.00 -5.20
C ALA A 91 14.38 -2.62 -6.13
N GLU A 92 15.60 -2.92 -5.70
CA GLU A 92 16.80 -2.76 -6.50
C GLU A 92 16.94 -3.95 -7.46
N TYR A 93 17.21 -3.66 -8.73
CA TYR A 93 17.50 -4.71 -9.70
C TYR A 93 18.96 -5.16 -9.62
N ASN A 94 19.19 -6.47 -9.66
CA ASN A 94 20.52 -7.03 -9.78
C ASN A 94 20.81 -7.37 -11.25
N PRO A 95 21.78 -6.71 -11.91
CA PRO A 95 22.09 -6.93 -13.33
C PRO A 95 22.69 -8.31 -13.64
N SER A 96 22.95 -9.13 -12.62
CA SER A 96 23.34 -10.54 -12.79
C SER A 96 22.14 -11.46 -13.08
N PHE A 97 20.93 -10.92 -12.96
CA PHE A 97 19.67 -11.57 -13.29
C PHE A 97 19.05 -10.85 -14.47
N ASP A 98 18.02 -11.45 -15.06
CA ASP A 98 17.37 -10.92 -16.25
C ASP A 98 16.05 -10.20 -15.93
N GLY A 99 15.55 -10.31 -14.70
CA GLY A 99 14.30 -9.71 -14.27
C GLY A 99 13.94 -9.97 -12.81
N VAL A 100 12.71 -9.61 -12.45
CA VAL A 100 12.13 -9.85 -11.12
C VAL A 100 10.78 -10.54 -11.20
N ASN A 101 10.46 -11.30 -10.16
CA ASN A 101 9.13 -11.78 -9.88
C ASN A 101 8.59 -11.11 -8.61
N ILE A 102 7.40 -10.53 -8.73
CA ILE A 102 6.69 -9.83 -7.68
C ILE A 102 5.48 -10.68 -7.30
N ASN A 103 5.33 -10.96 -6.01
CA ASN A 103 4.15 -11.60 -5.47
C ASN A 103 3.47 -10.66 -4.48
N VAL A 104 2.16 -10.47 -4.64
CA VAL A 104 1.33 -9.77 -3.67
C VAL A 104 0.23 -10.73 -3.22
N THR A 105 0.21 -11.06 -1.94
CA THR A 105 -0.77 -11.99 -1.35
C THR A 105 -1.65 -11.24 -0.36
N ALA A 106 -2.97 -11.43 -0.44
CA ALA A 106 -3.90 -10.81 0.50
C ALA A 106 -3.69 -11.31 1.93
N GLY A 107 -3.80 -10.39 2.88
CA GLY A 107 -4.06 -10.68 4.29
C GLY A 107 -5.52 -10.41 4.59
N SER A 108 -5.83 -9.16 4.94
CA SER A 108 -7.19 -8.69 5.22
C SER A 108 -7.71 -7.65 4.24
N ILE A 109 -6.94 -7.31 3.20
CA ILE A 109 -7.35 -6.40 2.12
C ILE A 109 -8.49 -7.04 1.31
N GLY A 110 -9.43 -6.22 0.85
CA GLY A 110 -10.64 -6.64 0.13
C GLY A 110 -10.43 -6.84 -1.38
N ASP A 111 -11.53 -6.75 -2.14
CA ASP A 111 -11.55 -7.11 -3.56
C ASP A 111 -11.34 -5.91 -4.51
N ASN A 112 -11.58 -4.68 -4.05
CA ASN A 112 -11.32 -3.47 -4.84
C ASN A 112 -9.88 -3.01 -4.64
N VAL A 113 -8.94 -3.75 -5.26
CA VAL A 113 -7.51 -3.56 -5.14
C VAL A 113 -6.84 -3.56 -6.51
N SER A 114 -5.80 -2.75 -6.66
CA SER A 114 -4.90 -2.77 -7.81
C SER A 114 -3.47 -2.95 -7.35
N VAL A 115 -2.69 -3.60 -8.22
CA VAL A 115 -1.23 -3.58 -8.13
C VAL A 115 -0.67 -3.13 -9.45
N GLU A 116 0.10 -2.05 -9.46
CA GLU A 116 0.78 -1.53 -10.64
C GLU A 116 2.30 -1.51 -10.43
N VAL A 117 3.03 -1.78 -11.50
CA VAL A 117 4.49 -1.90 -11.47
C VAL A 117 5.08 -0.94 -12.48
N TYR A 118 6.05 -0.18 -12.00
CA TYR A 118 6.82 0.79 -12.79
C TYR A 118 8.30 0.48 -12.69
N VAL A 119 9.07 0.95 -13.67
CA VAL A 119 10.54 0.91 -13.66
C VAL A 119 11.08 2.31 -13.92
N GLY A 120 12.24 2.62 -13.36
CA GLY A 120 12.89 3.90 -13.61
C GLY A 120 14.13 4.08 -12.75
N ASP A 121 14.67 5.28 -12.74
CA ASP A 121 15.78 5.62 -11.83
C ASP A 121 15.33 5.65 -10.35
N GLU A 122 16.29 5.81 -9.43
CA GLU A 122 16.04 5.85 -7.98
C GLU A 122 14.94 6.86 -7.58
N ASN A 123 14.79 7.94 -8.34
CA ASN A 123 13.82 9.00 -8.11
C ASN A 123 12.76 9.06 -9.24
N GLY A 124 12.58 7.98 -10.01
CA GLY A 124 11.74 7.97 -11.22
C GLY A 124 10.28 8.31 -10.91
N MET A 125 9.80 7.90 -9.74
CA MET A 125 8.45 8.24 -9.26
C MET A 125 8.31 9.70 -8.82
N CYS A 126 9.39 10.37 -8.41
CA CYS A 126 9.38 11.80 -8.07
C CYS A 126 9.45 12.70 -9.31
N SER A 127 10.25 12.30 -10.29
CA SER A 127 10.63 13.11 -11.45
C SER A 127 9.71 12.90 -12.66
N GLY A 128 8.88 11.84 -12.62
CA GLY A 128 8.14 11.37 -13.78
C GLY A 128 9.00 10.58 -14.78
N ASN A 129 10.27 10.31 -14.46
CA ASN A 129 11.15 9.44 -15.24
C ASN A 129 10.91 7.97 -14.89
N ASN A 130 9.65 7.53 -14.97
CA ASN A 130 9.26 6.15 -14.79
C ASN A 130 8.51 5.64 -16.02
N GLU A 131 8.55 4.33 -16.21
CA GLU A 131 7.82 3.61 -17.23
C GLU A 131 6.87 2.63 -16.54
N PHE A 132 5.60 2.72 -16.89
CA PHE A 132 4.61 1.71 -16.50
C PHE A 132 4.92 0.38 -17.22
N ARG A 133 4.94 -0.73 -16.48
CA ARG A 133 5.25 -2.06 -17.04
C ARG A 133 4.07 -3.02 -17.00
N ARG A 134 3.36 -3.08 -15.88
CA ARG A 134 2.32 -4.10 -15.66
C ARG A 134 1.34 -3.68 -14.59
N SER A 135 0.10 -4.12 -14.74
CA SER A 135 -0.95 -3.94 -13.75
C SER A 135 -1.72 -5.24 -13.50
N LYS A 136 -2.41 -5.28 -12.37
CA LYS A 136 -3.49 -6.20 -12.03
C LYS A 136 -4.59 -5.41 -11.34
N CYS A 137 -5.81 -5.53 -11.85
CA CYS A 137 -6.95 -4.66 -11.51
C CYS A 137 -8.15 -5.47 -10.99
N ASP A 138 -7.88 -6.56 -10.27
CA ASP A 138 -8.89 -7.48 -9.74
C ASP A 138 -8.55 -7.79 -8.27
N GLY A 139 -9.53 -8.35 -7.54
CA GLY A 139 -9.35 -8.73 -6.13
C GLY A 139 -8.16 -9.66 -5.88
N LEU A 140 -7.54 -9.48 -4.71
CA LEU A 140 -6.35 -10.21 -4.28
C LEU A 140 -6.74 -11.48 -3.48
N PRO A 141 -6.48 -12.68 -4.00
CA PRO A 141 -6.01 -13.76 -3.14
C PRO A 141 -4.47 -13.84 -3.23
N VAL A 142 -3.93 -13.96 -4.45
CA VAL A 142 -2.50 -13.94 -4.78
C VAL A 142 -2.32 -13.39 -6.19
N ILE A 143 -1.47 -12.37 -6.35
CA ILE A 143 -1.01 -11.83 -7.62
C ILE A 143 0.44 -12.24 -7.81
N ASN A 144 0.77 -12.78 -9.00
CA ASN A 144 2.13 -13.01 -9.42
C ASN A 144 2.42 -12.22 -10.71
N MET A 145 3.47 -11.42 -10.69
CA MET A 145 3.86 -10.55 -11.79
C MET A 145 5.34 -10.72 -12.09
N HIS A 146 5.62 -11.12 -13.32
CA HIS A 146 6.98 -11.21 -13.83
C HIS A 146 7.30 -9.96 -14.66
N ILE A 147 8.43 -9.32 -14.34
CA ILE A 147 9.02 -8.21 -15.08
C ILE A 147 10.41 -8.63 -15.53
N GLY A 148 10.54 -8.95 -16.82
CA GLY A 148 11.82 -9.26 -17.43
C GLY A 148 12.48 -8.01 -18.01
N CYS A 149 13.76 -8.17 -18.36
CA CYS A 149 14.52 -7.29 -19.22
C CYS A 149 14.64 -5.88 -18.65
N LEU A 150 15.19 -5.85 -17.44
CA LEU A 150 15.51 -4.64 -16.70
C LEU A 150 16.94 -4.20 -17.04
N ASP A 151 17.14 -2.89 -17.11
CA ASP A 151 18.44 -2.29 -17.32
C ASP A 151 19.20 -2.15 -16.00
N THR A 152 20.53 -2.07 -16.06
CA THR A 152 21.43 -2.11 -14.89
C THR A 152 21.20 -1.02 -13.84
N PHE A 153 20.42 0.02 -14.16
CA PHE A 153 20.13 1.12 -13.23
C PHE A 153 18.66 1.23 -12.84
N ASP A 154 17.87 0.22 -13.19
CA ASP A 154 16.44 0.24 -12.91
C ASP A 154 16.13 -0.08 -11.45
N TYR A 155 15.27 0.74 -10.87
CA TYR A 155 14.50 0.39 -9.69
C TYR A 155 13.11 -0.06 -10.15
N VAL A 156 12.59 -1.08 -9.48
CA VAL A 156 11.22 -1.55 -9.68
C VAL A 156 10.36 -0.93 -8.59
N PHE A 157 9.36 -0.16 -8.98
CA PHE A 157 8.38 0.45 -8.08
C PHE A 157 7.07 -0.34 -8.15
N ILE A 158 6.48 -0.63 -7.00
CA ILE A 158 5.23 -1.38 -6.88
C ILE A 158 4.23 -0.51 -6.12
N LYS A 159 3.16 -0.13 -6.79
CA LYS A 159 2.00 0.52 -6.19
C LYS A 159 1.00 -0.55 -5.80
N VAL A 160 0.49 -0.51 -4.57
CA VAL A 160 -0.69 -1.27 -4.14
C VAL A 160 -1.75 -0.26 -3.70
N ALA A 161 -2.88 -0.21 -4.41
CA ALA A 161 -3.96 0.74 -4.13
C ALA A 161 -5.28 0.02 -3.85
N SER A 162 -6.14 0.62 -3.03
CA SER A 162 -7.45 0.07 -2.68
C SER A 162 -8.50 1.15 -2.47
N SER A 163 -9.78 0.73 -2.44
CA SER A 163 -10.85 1.53 -1.85
C SER A 163 -10.70 1.66 -0.33
N ASP A 164 -11.35 2.67 0.25
CA ASP A 164 -11.48 2.83 1.71
C ASP A 164 -12.12 1.62 2.38
N ASN A 165 -13.16 1.06 1.76
CA ASN A 165 -13.92 -0.06 2.33
C ASN A 165 -13.17 -1.39 2.21
N ASP A 166 -12.23 -1.47 1.27
CA ASP A 166 -11.43 -2.66 0.98
C ASP A 166 -9.99 -2.52 1.47
N CYS A 167 -9.68 -1.46 2.23
CA CYS A 167 -8.35 -1.32 2.82
C CYS A 167 -8.06 -2.49 3.76
N GLY A 168 -6.80 -2.91 3.82
CA GLY A 168 -6.41 -3.98 4.72
C GLY A 168 -4.95 -4.35 4.60
N THR A 169 -4.59 -5.51 5.14
CA THR A 169 -3.22 -6.00 5.14
C THR A 169 -2.94 -6.91 3.94
N PHE A 170 -1.69 -6.94 3.51
CA PHE A 170 -1.18 -7.80 2.43
C PHE A 170 0.31 -8.05 2.63
N ASN A 171 0.85 -9.05 1.92
CA ASN A 171 2.27 -9.31 1.87
C ASN A 171 2.80 -9.10 0.46
N VAL A 172 3.90 -8.36 0.32
CA VAL A 172 4.64 -8.19 -0.94
C VAL A 172 5.96 -8.92 -0.81
N THR A 173 6.32 -9.69 -1.83
CA THR A 173 7.66 -10.26 -1.97
C THR A 173 8.23 -9.97 -3.35
N VAL A 174 9.53 -9.71 -3.41
CA VAL A 174 10.29 -9.60 -4.65
C VAL A 174 11.40 -10.65 -4.66
N SER A 175 11.60 -11.28 -5.81
CA SER A 175 12.69 -12.22 -6.06
C SER A 175 13.29 -11.99 -7.43
N GLN A 176 14.61 -12.13 -7.55
CA GLN A 176 15.31 -12.03 -8.83
C GLN A 176 15.12 -13.31 -9.65
N VAL A 177 15.04 -13.18 -10.98
CA VAL A 177 14.85 -14.30 -11.90
C VAL A 177 15.77 -14.19 -13.11
N ASN A 178 16.30 -15.32 -13.56
CA ASN A 178 17.06 -15.43 -14.82
C ASN A 178 16.08 -15.77 -15.94
N ASP A 179 15.17 -14.83 -16.20
CA ASP A 179 14.23 -14.93 -17.29
C ASP A 179 13.98 -13.53 -17.89
N CYS A 180 14.45 -13.33 -19.11
CA CYS A 180 14.07 -12.25 -20.00
C CYS A 180 13.53 -12.88 -21.28
N ASN A 181 12.29 -13.39 -21.21
CA ASN A 181 11.54 -13.89 -22.37
C ASN A 181 11.10 -12.73 -23.30
N ILE A 182 12.04 -11.95 -23.85
CA ILE A 182 11.79 -11.28 -25.14
C ILE A 182 12.25 -12.24 -26.22
N ALA A 183 11.34 -12.58 -27.11
CA ALA A 183 11.75 -13.08 -28.40
C ALA A 183 12.39 -11.91 -29.16
N ASN A 184 13.72 -11.92 -29.31
CA ASN A 184 14.44 -10.87 -30.03
C ASN A 184 14.29 -11.04 -31.54
N GLU A 185 14.12 -12.28 -31.98
CA GLU A 185 13.73 -12.65 -33.34
C GLU A 185 12.39 -13.38 -33.34
N CYS A 186 11.66 -13.34 -34.46
CA CYS A 186 10.43 -14.11 -34.63
C CYS A 186 10.65 -15.63 -34.41
N SER A 187 11.86 -16.13 -34.65
CA SER A 187 12.27 -17.52 -34.38
C SER A 187 12.39 -17.86 -32.90
N ASP A 188 12.57 -16.86 -32.04
CA ASP A 188 12.68 -17.03 -30.58
C ASP A 188 11.30 -17.21 -29.94
N ILE A 189 10.23 -16.94 -30.69
CA ILE A 189 8.85 -17.21 -30.30
C ILE A 189 8.62 -18.73 -30.34
N THR A 190 8.80 -19.37 -29.20
CA THR A 190 8.57 -20.82 -29.05
C THR A 190 7.10 -21.20 -28.93
N ASN A 191 6.22 -20.24 -28.62
CA ASN A 191 4.77 -20.41 -28.45
C ASN A 191 3.97 -19.26 -29.04
N ALA A 192 2.78 -19.55 -29.57
CA ALA A 192 1.88 -18.53 -30.13
C ALA A 192 1.49 -17.49 -29.05
N GLN A 193 1.73 -16.22 -29.35
CA GLN A 193 1.26 -15.09 -28.55
C GLN A 193 -0.20 -14.79 -28.93
N THR A 194 -1.14 -14.97 -28.01
CA THR A 194 -2.52 -14.52 -28.20
C THR A 194 -2.62 -13.06 -27.78
N PHE A 195 -2.71 -12.16 -28.75
CA PHE A 195 -3.09 -10.77 -28.50
C PHE A 195 -4.61 -10.71 -28.36
N ASN A 196 -5.10 -10.31 -27.20
CA ASN A 196 -6.50 -9.91 -27.09
C ASN A 196 -6.67 -8.59 -27.85
N PRO A 197 -7.55 -8.51 -28.87
CA PRO A 197 -7.79 -7.26 -29.56
C PRO A 197 -8.34 -6.23 -28.57
N VAL A 198 -7.67 -5.08 -28.49
CA VAL A 198 -8.24 -3.90 -27.82
C VAL A 198 -9.33 -3.38 -28.75
N THR A 199 -10.60 -3.52 -28.35
CA THR A 199 -11.71 -2.92 -29.09
C THR A 199 -11.58 -1.40 -29.02
N PRO A 200 -11.57 -0.68 -30.17
CA PRO A 200 -11.49 0.78 -30.20
C PRO A 200 -12.76 1.45 -29.67
#